data_AF-A0A067NNP9-F1
#
_entry.id   AF-A0A067NNP9-F1
#
_cell.length_a   1.000
_cell.length_b   1.000
_cell.length_c   1.000
_cell.angle_alpha   90.00
_cell.angle_beta   90.00
_cell.angle_gamma   90.00
#
_symmetry.space_group_name_H-M   'P 1'
#
loop_
_entity.id
_entity.type
_entity.pdbx_description
1 polymer ?
#
loop_
_entity_poly.entity_id
_entity_poly.type
_entity_poly.pdbx_seq_one_letter_code
_entity_poly.pdbx_strand_id
1 'polypeptide(L)'
;MSSKSLPTSVFESLLPKLAVVLELTQNLEGSMTPQARNALLQATNDFKNTLSHAKELAKSLPGGELMTKDQDEVIQMLEQIRDQKRRQLLEFSTTVLETSHVSNAETQMELDSVASTPSQN
;
A
#
# COMPACT_ATOMS: atom_id res chain seq x y z
N MET A 1 -11.35 0.57 -0.14
CA MET A 1 -10.10 1.35 0.02
C MET A 1 -10.23 2.16 1.29
N SER A 2 -9.77 1.62 2.43
CA SER A 2 -9.94 2.28 3.72
C SER A 2 -8.97 3.45 3.83
N SER A 3 -9.48 4.67 3.68
CA SER A 3 -8.78 5.91 3.97
C SER A 3 -8.52 6.02 5.48
N LYS A 4 -7.51 5.30 5.99
CA LYS A 4 -6.95 5.58 7.32
C LYS A 4 -6.17 6.89 7.18
N SER A 5 -6.83 8.01 7.45
CA SER A 5 -6.15 9.28 7.65
C SER A 5 -5.08 9.09 8.73
N LEU A 6 -3.86 9.58 8.47
CA LEU A 6 -2.78 9.54 9.44
C LEU A 6 -3.23 10.25 10.74
N PRO A 7 -2.93 9.70 11.93
CA PRO A 7 -3.29 10.32 13.20
C PRO A 7 -2.40 11.53 13.50
N THR A 8 -2.54 12.61 12.71
CA THR A 8 -1.71 13.82 12.81
C THR A 8 -1.93 14.60 14.09
N SER A 9 -3.14 14.51 14.67
CA SER A 9 -3.51 15.21 15.91
C SER A 9 -2.57 14.94 17.08
N VAL A 10 -2.07 13.69 17.20
CA VAL A 10 -1.10 13.33 18.25
C VAL A 10 0.21 14.08 18.03
N PHE A 11 0.72 14.12 16.80
CA PHE A 11 1.96 14.81 16.45
C PHE A 11 1.83 16.34 16.60
N GLU A 12 0.69 16.90 16.16
CA GLU A 12 0.37 18.33 16.28
C GLU A 12 0.34 18.78 17.75
N SER A 13 -0.08 17.91 18.66
CA SER A 13 -0.16 18.21 20.10
C SER A 13 1.19 18.21 20.84
N LEU A 14 2.27 17.70 20.23
CA LEU A 14 3.58 17.57 20.91
C LEU A 14 4.21 18.93 21.21
N LEU A 15 4.20 19.85 20.24
CA LEU A 15 4.82 21.18 20.42
C LEU A 15 4.08 22.02 21.48
N PRO A 16 2.74 22.12 21.48
CA PRO A 16 2.02 22.79 22.56
C PRO A 16 2.30 22.19 23.94
N LYS A 17 2.33 20.86 24.08
CA LYS A 17 2.61 20.19 25.37
C LYS A 17 4.04 20.46 25.85
N LEU A 18 5.01 20.50 24.94
CA LEU A 18 6.40 20.86 25.28
C LEU A 18 6.48 22.33 25.72
N ALA A 19 5.79 23.24 25.04
CA ALA A 19 5.74 24.66 25.42
C ALA A 19 5.23 24.83 26.85
N VAL A 20 4.15 24.12 27.23
CA VAL A 20 3.63 24.13 28.62
C VAL A 20 4.68 23.67 29.64
N VAL A 21 5.44 22.62 29.33
CA VAL A 21 6.52 22.15 30.23
C VAL A 21 7.60 23.23 30.39
N LEU A 22 8.00 23.87 29.29
CA LEU A 22 9.02 24.93 29.31
C LEU A 22 8.54 26.17 30.07
N GLU A 23 7.31 26.62 29.84
CA GLU A 23 6.70 27.73 30.57
C GLU A 23 6.63 27.46 32.07
N LEU A 24 6.19 26.26 32.47
CA LEU A 24 6.15 25.88 33.88
C LEU A 24 7.56 25.85 34.50
N THR A 25 8.56 25.42 33.74
CA THR A 25 9.96 25.37 34.21
C THR A 25 10.51 26.78 34.43
N GLN A 26 10.27 27.71 33.51
CA GLN A 26 10.71 29.10 33.62
C GLN A 26 10.01 29.83 34.79
N ASN A 27 8.72 29.58 34.99
CA ASN A 27 7.97 30.20 36.09
C ASN A 27 8.38 29.68 37.48
N LEU A 28 9.02 28.52 37.57
CA LEU A 28 9.47 27.93 38.84
C LEU A 28 10.75 28.58 39.40
N GLU A 29 11.53 29.32 38.60
CA GLU A 29 12.82 29.88 39.01
C GLU A 29 12.71 30.94 40.13
N GLY A 30 11.53 31.53 40.35
CA GLY A 30 11.31 32.59 41.35
C GLY A 30 10.73 32.15 42.71
N SER A 31 9.97 31.04 42.77
CA SER A 31 9.31 30.54 43.99
C SER A 31 8.71 29.14 43.74
N MET A 32 9.32 28.10 44.29
CA MET A 32 8.85 26.72 44.16
C MET A 32 7.68 26.44 45.11
N THR A 33 6.45 26.73 44.67
CA THR A 33 5.27 26.25 45.39
C THR A 33 5.06 24.74 45.15
N PRO A 34 4.54 23.97 46.12
CA PRO A 34 4.18 22.56 45.92
C PRO A 34 3.21 22.34 44.75
N GLN A 35 2.32 23.30 44.51
CA GLN A 35 1.37 23.30 43.41
C GLN A 35 2.09 23.40 42.07
N ALA A 36 3.07 24.30 41.95
CA ALA A 36 3.86 24.47 40.74
C ALA A 36 4.70 23.21 40.42
N ARG A 37 5.25 22.53 41.45
CA ARG A 37 5.92 21.23 41.28
C ARG A 37 4.98 20.15 40.73
N ASN A 38 3.77 20.05 41.30
CA ASN A 38 2.79 19.06 40.85
C ASN A 38 2.34 19.34 39.40
N ALA A 39 2.10 20.61 39.05
CA ALA A 39 1.75 21.02 37.69
C ALA A 39 2.86 20.67 36.69
N LEU A 40 4.13 20.92 37.04
CA LEU A 40 5.27 20.57 36.18
C LEU A 40 5.40 19.05 36.00
N LEU A 41 5.27 18.27 37.07
CA LEU A 41 5.29 16.81 37.00
C LEU A 41 4.16 16.27 36.12
N GLN A 42 2.95 16.83 36.25
CA GLN A 42 1.80 16.44 35.44
C GLN A 42 2.02 16.76 33.96
N ALA A 43 2.44 17.99 33.63
CA ALA A 43 2.72 18.40 32.26
C ALA A 43 3.85 17.57 31.62
N THR A 44 4.89 17.25 32.40
CA THR A 44 6.02 16.43 31.92
C THR A 44 5.58 15.00 31.63
N ASN A 45 4.78 14.40 32.52
CA ASN A 45 4.24 13.06 32.30
C ASN A 45 3.29 13.01 31.10
N ASP A 46 2.42 14.02 30.95
CA ASP A 46 1.51 14.12 29.81
C ASP A 46 2.27 14.25 28.48
N PHE A 47 3.30 15.10 28.42
CA PHE A 47 4.18 15.20 27.26
C PHE A 47 4.89 13.88 26.95
N LYS A 48 5.48 13.23 27.97
CA LYS A 48 6.18 11.95 27.82
C LYS A 48 5.25 10.84 27.31
N ASN A 49 4.03 10.77 27.82
CA ASN A 49 3.04 9.79 27.41
C ASN A 49 2.62 10.02 25.96
N THR A 50 2.34 11.29 25.61
CA THR A 50 1.99 11.68 24.23
C THR A 50 3.12 11.37 23.25
N LEU A 51 4.37 11.65 23.63
CA LEU A 51 5.55 11.34 22.81
C LEU A 51 5.75 9.83 22.62
N SER A 52 5.53 9.04 23.67
CA SER A 52 5.61 7.58 23.58
C SER A 52 4.55 7.04 22.62
N HIS A 53 3.31 7.54 22.72
CA HIS A 53 2.23 7.19 21.83
C HIS A 53 2.53 7.59 20.37
N ALA A 54 3.03 8.81 20.14
CA ALA A 54 3.45 9.28 18.82
C ALA A 54 4.53 8.40 18.20
N LYS A 55 5.51 7.94 19.00
CA LYS A 55 6.57 7.02 18.53
C LYS A 55 6.01 5.65 18.15
N GLU A 56 5.07 5.12 18.92
CA GLU A 56 4.42 3.84 18.61
C GLU A 56 3.57 3.93 17.34
N LEU A 57 2.83 5.03 17.18
CA LEU A 57 2.12 5.32 15.93
C LEU A 57 3.07 5.40 14.75
N ALA A 58 4.18 6.15 14.86
CA ALA A 58 5.16 6.26 13.78
C ALA A 58 5.77 4.90 13.38
N LYS A 59 6.02 4.01 14.35
CA LYS A 59 6.51 2.65 14.09
C LYS A 59 5.47 1.74 13.42
N SER A 60 4.19 1.99 13.66
CA SER A 60 3.08 1.19 13.11
C SER A 60 2.49 1.79 11.83
N LEU A 61 3.07 2.88 11.31
CA LEU A 61 2.64 3.46 10.04
C LEU A 61 2.95 2.49 8.88
N PRO A 62 1.93 2.05 8.13
CA PRO A 62 2.14 1.18 6.98
C PRO A 62 2.97 1.91 5.93
N GLY A 63 3.98 1.23 5.38
CA GLY A 63 4.89 1.80 4.38
C GLY A 63 6.15 2.46 4.96
N GLY A 64 6.40 2.37 6.27
CA GLY A 64 7.64 2.88 6.91
C GLY A 64 8.84 1.92 6.86
N GLU A 65 8.67 0.71 6.34
CA GLU A 65 9.71 -0.34 6.31
C GLU A 65 10.67 -0.19 5.12
N LEU A 66 10.21 0.44 4.04
CA LEU A 66 10.93 0.59 2.78
C LEU A 66 11.26 2.06 2.57
N MET A 67 12.50 2.36 2.17
CA MET A 67 12.82 3.70 1.69
C MET A 67 11.98 4.00 0.44
N THR A 68 11.67 5.27 0.17
CA THR A 68 10.90 5.66 -1.04
C THR A 68 11.52 5.06 -2.31
N LYS A 69 12.85 5.01 -2.37
CA LYS A 69 13.57 4.37 -3.47
C LYS A 69 13.25 2.88 -3.63
N ASP A 70 13.21 2.14 -2.53
CA ASP A 70 12.89 0.70 -2.57
C ASP A 70 11.43 0.49 -3.00
N GLN A 71 10.53 1.41 -2.63
CA GLN A 71 9.13 1.39 -3.08
C GLN A 71 9.02 1.65 -4.59
N ASP A 72 9.80 2.59 -5.13
CA ASP A 72 9.85 2.86 -6.58
C ASP A 72 10.34 1.64 -7.37
N GLU A 73 11.35 0.93 -6.85
CA GLU A 73 11.87 -0.30 -7.45
C GLU A 73 10.81 -1.42 -7.47
N VAL A 74 10.06 -1.58 -6.37
CA VAL A 74 8.95 -2.55 -6.31
C VAL A 74 7.83 -2.18 -7.28
N ILE A 75 7.47 -0.90 -7.36
CA ILE A 75 6.48 -0.41 -8.31
C ILE A 75 6.92 -0.75 -9.73
N GLN A 76 8.15 -0.41 -10.10
CA GLN A 76 8.69 -0.68 -11.44
C GLN A 76 8.64 -2.18 -11.78
N MET A 77 9.04 -3.05 -10.84
CA MET A 77 8.97 -4.50 -11.01
C MET A 77 7.53 -4.98 -11.24
N LEU A 78 6.58 -4.50 -10.44
CA LEU A 78 5.16 -4.86 -10.55
C LEU A 78 4.55 -4.40 -11.87
N GLU A 79 4.94 -3.22 -12.37
CA GLU A 79 4.51 -2.72 -13.67
C GLU A 79 5.04 -3.58 -14.82
N GLN A 80 6.31 -3.97 -14.76
CA GLN A 80 6.90 -4.88 -15.75
C GLN A 80 6.17 -6.23 -15.79
N ILE A 81 5.86 -6.79 -14.62
CA ILE A 81 5.09 -8.05 -14.50
C ILE A 81 3.69 -7.89 -15.10
N ARG A 82 2.99 -6.80 -14.76
CA ARG A 82 1.66 -6.47 -15.31
C ARG A 82 1.71 -6.44 -16.83
N ASP A 83 2.68 -5.74 -17.40
CA ASP A 83 2.76 -5.53 -18.84
C ASP A 83 3.22 -6.79 -19.59
N GLN A 84 4.06 -7.63 -18.97
CA GLN A 84 4.36 -8.96 -19.47
C GLN A 84 3.12 -9.85 -19.49
N LYS A 85 2.33 -9.87 -18.41
CA LYS A 85 1.11 -10.68 -18.32
C LYS A 85 0.06 -10.24 -19.34
N ARG A 86 -0.08 -8.93 -19.58
CA ARG A 86 -0.95 -8.40 -20.64
C ARG A 86 -0.52 -8.88 -22.03
N ARG A 87 0.78 -8.86 -22.33
CA ARG A 87 1.31 -9.38 -23.60
C ARG A 87 1.05 -10.87 -23.76
N GLN A 88 1.32 -11.67 -22.72
CA GLN A 88 1.03 -13.11 -22.72
C GLN A 88 -0.46 -13.40 -22.96
N LEU A 89 -1.34 -12.61 -22.36
CA LEU A 89 -2.78 -12.76 -22.55
C LEU A 89 -3.21 -12.40 -23.99
N LEU A 90 -2.65 -11.33 -24.56
CA LEU A 90 -2.92 -10.93 -25.95
C LEU A 90 -2.44 -11.98 -26.94
N GLU A 91 -1.23 -12.51 -26.75
CA GLU A 91 -0.67 -13.59 -27.56
C GLU A 91 -1.57 -14.83 -27.47
N PHE A 92 -1.92 -15.27 -26.26
CA PHE A 92 -2.82 -16.40 -26.07
C PHE A 92 -4.18 -16.19 -26.74
N SER A 93 -4.78 -15.01 -26.58
CA SER A 93 -6.05 -14.68 -27.23
C SER A 93 -5.97 -14.71 -28.75
N THR A 94 -4.83 -14.31 -29.33
CA THR A 94 -4.63 -14.26 -30.79
C THR A 94 -4.44 -15.68 -31.34
N THR A 95 -3.61 -16.50 -30.68
CA THR A 95 -3.37 -17.89 -31.09
C THR A 95 -4.64 -18.74 -31.03
N VAL A 96 -5.51 -18.54 -30.02
CA VAL A 96 -6.81 -19.22 -29.94
C VAL A 96 -7.74 -18.80 -31.09
N LEU A 97 -7.72 -17.54 -31.50
CA LEU A 97 -8.50 -17.06 -32.65
C LEU A 97 -7.95 -17.62 -33.98
N GLU A 98 -6.63 -17.64 -34.17
CA GLU A 98 -5.99 -18.16 -35.40
C GLU A 98 -6.19 -19.67 -35.57
N THR A 99 -6.03 -20.45 -34.50
CA THR A 99 -6.32 -21.89 -34.51
C THR A 99 -7.80 -22.19 -34.78
N SER A 100 -8.71 -21.34 -34.29
CA SER A 100 -10.15 -21.42 -34.65
C SER A 100 -10.41 -21.13 -36.14
N HIS A 101 -9.62 -20.25 -36.77
CA HIS A 101 -9.74 -19.95 -38.21
C HIS A 101 -9.14 -21.03 -39.12
N VAL A 102 -8.02 -21.66 -38.75
CA VAL A 102 -7.40 -22.75 -39.52
C VAL A 102 -8.25 -24.03 -39.45
N SER A 103 -8.83 -24.31 -38.28
CA SER A 103 -9.73 -25.47 -38.10
C SER A 103 -10.94 -25.43 -39.04
N ASN A 104 -11.48 -24.26 -39.37
CA ASN A 104 -12.62 -24.15 -40.28
C ASN A 104 -12.26 -24.37 -41.76
N ALA A 105 -11.02 -24.12 -42.18
CA ALA A 105 -10.59 -24.30 -43.56
C ALA A 105 -10.19 -25.75 -43.87
N GLU A 106 -9.60 -26.47 -42.91
CA GLU A 106 -9.25 -27.89 -43.06
C GLU A 106 -10.48 -28.81 -42.94
N THR A 107 -11.44 -28.48 -42.05
CA THR A 107 -12.65 -29.31 -41.88
C THR A 107 -13.58 -29.30 -43.10
N GLN A 108 -13.50 -28.29 -43.98
CA GLN A 108 -14.33 -28.25 -45.20
C GLN A 108 -13.70 -29.03 -46.38
N MET A 109 -12.39 -29.31 -46.34
CA MET A 109 -11.67 -29.95 -47.46
C MET A 109 -11.70 -31.49 -47.38
N GLU A 110 -11.88 -32.08 -46.19
CA GLU A 110 -11.95 -33.54 -46.01
C GLU A 110 -13.35 -34.15 -46.19
N LEU A 111 -14.42 -33.33 -46.15
CA LEU A 111 -15.80 -33.81 -46.22
C LEU A 111 -16.28 -34.16 -47.65
N ASP A 112 -15.57 -33.73 -48.70
CA ASP A 112 -15.97 -33.97 -50.10
C ASP A 112 -15.35 -35.25 -50.71
N SER A 113 -14.41 -35.90 -50.00
CA SER A 113 -13.72 -37.10 -50.52
C SER A 113 -14.28 -38.44 -50.01
N VAL A 114 -15.23 -38.44 -49.07
CA VAL A 114 -15.75 -39.67 -48.43
C VAL A 114 -17.18 -40.07 -48.85
N ALA A 115 -17.79 -39.33 -49.79
CA ALA A 115 -19.19 -39.54 -50.20
C ALA A 115 -19.39 -40.48 -51.41
N SER A 116 -18.33 -41.05 -52.00
CA SER A 116 -18.47 -41.97 -53.14
C SER A 116 -18.45 -43.43 -52.67
N THR A 117 -19.62 -43.95 -52.32
CA THR A 117 -19.89 -45.40 -52.30
C THR A 117 -19.99 -45.91 -53.74
N PRO A 118 -19.68 -47.21 -53.97
CA PRO A 118 -20.61 -47.98 -54.78
C PRO A 118 -21.07 -49.19 -53.98
N SER A 119 -22.32 -49.12 -53.53
CA SER A 119 -23.13 -50.29 -53.24
C SER A 119 -23.58 -50.88 -54.58
N GLN A 120 -23.21 -52.13 -54.87
CA GLN A 120 -24.04 -52.99 -55.72
C GLN A 120 -23.69 -54.47 -55.56
N ASN A 121 -24.70 -55.20 -55.04
CA ASN A 121 -25.06 -56.62 -55.14
C ASN A 121 -23.99 -57.70 -55.09
#